data_AF-A0A3D5T9B4-F1
#
_entry.id   AF-A0A3D5T9B4-F1
#
_cell.length_a   1.000
_cell.length_b   1.000
_cell.length_c   1.000
_cell.angle_alpha   90.00
_cell.angle_beta   90.00
_cell.angle_gamma   90.00
#
_symmetry.space_group_name_H-M   'P 1'
#
loop_
_entity.id
_entity.type
_entity.pdbx_description
1 polymer ?
#
loop_
_entity_poly.entity_id
_entity_poly.type
_entity_poly.pdbx_seq_one_letter_code
_entity_poly.pdbx_strand_id
1 'polypeptide(L)'
;MKKIETLDDAFIRIAELERENEALREELAYYKNRKMSGRRKHNAKWQAIYKDFVEGYEDGMAMVDIAKRNHVSERTIYRYKAYYDKVKENGSV
;
A
#
# COMPACT_ATOMS: atom_id res chain seq x y z
N MET A 1 12.19 -13.61 22.10
CA MET A 1 11.71 -14.92 21.59
C MET A 1 11.77 -15.92 22.74
N LYS A 2 10.73 -16.73 22.95
CA LYS A 2 10.84 -17.89 23.84
C LYS A 2 11.95 -18.79 23.32
N LYS A 3 12.84 -19.26 24.19
CA LYS A 3 13.76 -20.35 23.85
C LYS A 3 12.95 -21.62 23.74
N ILE A 4 13.13 -22.33 22.63
CA ILE A 4 12.56 -23.66 22.41
C ILE A 4 13.66 -24.64 22.84
N GLU A 5 13.42 -25.40 23.90
CA GLU A 5 14.42 -26.29 24.49
C GLU A 5 14.16 -27.76 24.12
N THR A 6 12.89 -28.12 23.88
CA THR A 6 12.48 -29.47 23.52
C THR A 6 11.66 -29.51 22.23
N LEU A 7 11.54 -30.71 21.65
CA LEU A 7 10.75 -30.94 20.43
C LEU A 7 9.24 -30.71 20.69
N ASP A 8 8.75 -31.08 21.87
CA ASP A 8 7.36 -30.87 22.27
C ASP A 8 7.03 -29.37 22.43
N ASP A 9 7.95 -28.58 22.98
CA ASP A 9 7.82 -27.11 23.04
C ASP A 9 7.76 -26.51 21.63
N ALA A 10 8.49 -27.09 20.67
CA ALA A 10 8.45 -26.67 19.28
C ALA A 10 7.08 -26.93 18.66
N PHE A 11 6.50 -28.11 18.89
CA PHE A 11 5.16 -28.45 18.38
C PHE A 11 4.07 -27.57 18.98
N ILE A 12 4.13 -27.30 20.30
CA ILE A 12 3.19 -26.40 20.97
C ILE A 12 3.30 -24.99 20.37
N ARG A 13 4.53 -24.51 20.13
CA ARG A 13 4.74 -23.17 19.56
C ARG A 13 4.26 -23.09 18.10
N ILE A 14 4.42 -24.14 17.31
CA ILE A 14 3.88 -24.19 15.94
C ILE A 14 2.35 -24.09 15.97
N ALA A 15 1.68 -24.87 16.83
CA ALA A 15 0.21 -24.83 16.95
C ALA A 15 -0.33 -23.49 17.47
N GLU A 16 0.42 -22.77 18.32
CA GLU A 16 0.11 -21.40 18.70
C GLU A 16 0.24 -20.44 17.50
N LEU A 17 1.36 -20.51 16.79
CA LEU A 17 1.64 -19.66 15.63
C LEU A 17 0.64 -19.87 14.50
N GLU A 18 0.19 -21.10 14.26
CA GLU A 18 -0.84 -21.39 13.26
C GLU A 18 -2.17 -20.72 13.60
N ARG A 19 -2.58 -20.76 14.88
CA ARG A 19 -3.80 -20.05 15.34
C ARG A 19 -3.65 -18.54 15.27
N GLU A 20 -2.51 -18.00 15.67
CA GLU A 20 -2.20 -16.56 15.54
C GLU A 20 -2.25 -16.13 14.07
N ASN A 21 -1.66 -16.93 13.16
CA ASN A 21 -1.64 -16.63 11.73
C ASN A 21 -3.05 -16.65 11.12
N GLU A 22 -3.89 -17.61 11.51
CA GLU A 22 -5.28 -17.68 11.04
C GLU A 22 -6.09 -16.46 11.50
N ALA A 23 -5.98 -16.08 12.79
CA ALA A 23 -6.65 -14.89 13.32
C ALA A 23 -6.19 -13.60 12.61
N LEU A 24 -4.89 -13.47 12.34
CA LEU A 24 -4.35 -12.33 11.59
C LEU A 24 -4.83 -12.31 10.14
N ARG A 25 -5.03 -13.46 9.49
CA ARG A 25 -5.59 -13.55 8.14
C ARG A 25 -7.05 -13.09 8.11
N GLU A 26 -7.85 -13.49 9.09
CA GLU A 26 -9.23 -13.04 9.24
C GLU A 26 -9.32 -11.52 9.48
N GLU A 27 -8.46 -10.98 10.36
CA GLU A 27 -8.39 -9.55 10.64
C GLU A 27 -7.97 -8.75 9.40
N LEU A 28 -6.99 -9.25 8.63
CA LEU A 28 -6.60 -8.65 7.34
C LEU A 28 -7.73 -8.70 6.33
N ALA A 29 -8.50 -9.80 6.26
CA ALA A 29 -9.65 -9.92 5.39
C ALA A 29 -10.75 -8.92 5.80
N TYR A 30 -11.01 -8.76 7.09
CA TYR A 30 -11.92 -7.76 7.64
C TYR A 30 -11.49 -6.35 7.22
N TYR A 31 -10.23 -5.95 7.42
CA TYR A 31 -9.76 -4.61 7.05
C TYR A 31 -9.73 -4.36 5.54
N LYS A 32 -9.42 -5.38 4.73
CA LYS A 32 -9.53 -5.30 3.26
C LYS A 32 -10.97 -5.00 2.85
N ASN A 33 -11.93 -5.68 3.45
CA ASN A 33 -13.35 -5.63 3.07
C ASN A 33 -14.18 -4.56 3.82
N ARG A 34 -13.64 -3.95 4.89
CA ARG A 34 -14.35 -2.91 5.64
C ARG A 34 -14.60 -1.68 4.75
N LYS A 35 -15.88 -1.32 4.61
CA LYS A 35 -16.30 -0.07 3.97
C LYS A 35 -15.91 1.11 4.88
N MET A 36 -14.85 1.84 4.53
CA MET A 36 -14.51 3.12 5.15
C MET A 36 -15.50 4.19 4.65
N SER A 37 -16.55 4.46 5.44
CA SER A 37 -17.49 5.59 5.34
C SER A 37 -17.59 6.27 3.95
N GLY A 38 -18.35 5.72 3.00
CA GLY A 38 -18.66 6.35 1.70
C GLY A 38 -17.49 6.74 0.77
N ARG A 39 -16.25 6.72 1.26
CA ARG A 39 -15.05 7.12 0.53
C ARG A 39 -14.61 5.95 -0.30
N ARG A 40 -14.68 6.11 -1.62
CA ARG A 40 -14.13 5.13 -2.55
C ARG A 40 -12.63 5.00 -2.28
N LYS A 41 -12.18 3.78 -1.98
CA LYS A 41 -10.74 3.45 -1.96
C LYS A 41 -10.17 3.75 -3.35
N HIS A 42 -8.89 4.13 -3.41
CA HIS A 42 -8.20 4.25 -4.69
C HIS A 42 -8.28 2.90 -5.41
N ASN A 43 -8.84 2.91 -6.62
CA ASN A 43 -9.03 1.71 -7.42
C ASN A 43 -7.77 1.40 -8.24
N ALA A 44 -7.75 0.24 -8.90
CA ALA A 44 -6.63 -0.18 -9.74
C ALA A 44 -6.23 0.87 -10.79
N LYS A 45 -7.22 1.55 -11.40
CA LYS A 45 -6.97 2.65 -12.34
C LYS A 45 -6.19 3.79 -11.69
N TRP A 46 -6.59 4.22 -10.50
CA TRP A 46 -5.86 5.26 -9.77
C TRP A 46 -4.44 4.82 -9.44
N GLN A 47 -4.24 3.58 -8.98
CA GLN A 47 -2.92 3.06 -8.65
C GLN A 47 -1.98 3.02 -9.88
N ALA A 48 -2.49 2.59 -11.03
CA ALA A 48 -1.71 2.56 -12.27
C ALA A 48 -1.24 3.96 -12.69
N ILE A 49 -2.15 4.95 -12.71
CA ILE A 49 -1.83 6.34 -13.09
C ILE A 49 -0.85 6.95 -12.08
N TYR A 50 -1.01 6.67 -10.78
CA TYR A 50 -0.10 7.17 -9.76
C TYR A 50 1.31 6.57 -9.90
N LYS A 51 1.44 5.27 -10.22
CA LYS A 51 2.73 4.62 -10.48
C LYS A 51 3.43 5.24 -11.69
N ASP A 52 2.70 5.40 -12.80
CA ASP A 52 3.22 6.00 -14.04
C ASP A 52 3.60 7.48 -13.82
N PHE A 53 2.90 8.18 -12.92
CA PHE A 53 3.27 9.51 -12.45
C PHE A 53 4.59 9.50 -11.67
N VAL A 54 4.76 8.61 -10.70
CA VAL A 54 5.99 8.53 -9.88
C VAL A 54 7.20 8.24 -10.77
N GLU A 55 7.09 7.23 -11.65
CA GLU A 55 8.15 6.88 -12.60
C GLU A 55 8.50 8.07 -13.50
N GLY A 56 7.50 8.69 -14.14
CA GLY A 56 7.74 9.86 -14.99
C GLY A 56 8.32 11.06 -14.24
N TYR A 57 7.89 11.30 -12.99
CA TYR A 57 8.38 12.43 -12.20
C TYR A 57 9.83 12.21 -11.74
N GLU A 58 10.18 11.00 -11.33
CA GLU A 58 11.55 10.64 -10.94
C GLU A 58 12.51 10.61 -12.13
N ASP A 59 12.02 10.25 -13.32
CA ASP A 59 12.75 10.33 -14.59
C ASP A 59 12.91 11.77 -15.11
N GLY A 60 12.36 12.78 -14.41
CA GLY A 60 12.47 14.19 -14.77
C GLY A 60 11.53 14.64 -15.91
N MET A 61 10.50 13.85 -16.23
CA MET A 61 9.51 14.21 -17.24
C MET A 61 8.66 15.41 -16.77
N ALA A 62 8.31 16.30 -17.71
CA ALA A 62 7.45 17.43 -17.39
C ALA A 62 6.04 16.98 -17.01
N MET A 63 5.44 17.64 -16.01
CA MET A 63 4.11 17.31 -15.49
C MET A 63 3.02 17.29 -16.57
N VAL A 64 3.13 18.19 -17.55
CA VAL A 64 2.18 18.30 -18.67
C VAL A 64 2.24 17.05 -19.56
N ASP A 65 3.44 16.49 -19.77
CA ASP A 65 3.63 15.32 -20.61
C ASP A 65 3.18 14.05 -19.90
N ILE A 66 3.41 13.94 -18.59
CA ILE A 66 2.86 12.88 -17.76
C ILE A 66 1.32 12.91 -17.80
N ALA A 67 0.72 14.10 -17.74
CA ALA A 67 -0.73 14.27 -17.81
C ALA A 67 -1.30 13.77 -19.15
N LYS A 68 -0.64 14.15 -20.27
CA LYS A 68 -1.02 13.70 -21.62
C LYS A 68 -0.87 12.19 -21.78
N ARG A 69 0.26 11.61 -21.36
CA ARG A 69 0.54 10.16 -21.41
C ARG A 69 -0.51 9.35 -20.66
N ASN A 70 -0.97 9.87 -19.52
CA ASN A 70 -1.97 9.20 -18.69
C ASN A 70 -3.43 9.55 -19.03
N HIS A 71 -3.66 10.42 -20.02
CA HIS A 71 -4.99 10.92 -20.39
C HIS A 71 -5.76 11.51 -19.18
N VAL A 72 -5.07 12.27 -18.33
CA VAL A 72 -5.64 12.95 -17.17
C VAL A 72 -5.41 14.46 -17.25
N SER A 73 -6.20 15.23 -16.52
CA SER A 73 -5.97 16.67 -16.39
C SER A 73 -4.65 16.95 -15.66
N GLU A 74 -3.97 18.04 -16.02
CA GLU A 74 -2.78 18.51 -15.29
C GLU A 74 -3.05 18.68 -13.80
N ARG A 75 -4.24 19.14 -13.42
CA ARG A 75 -4.66 19.25 -12.02
C ARG A 75 -4.55 17.93 -11.26
N THR A 76 -4.82 16.79 -11.90
CA THR A 76 -4.67 15.46 -11.31
C THR A 76 -3.20 15.16 -11.01
N ILE A 77 -2.30 15.46 -11.95
CA ILE A 77 -0.86 15.27 -11.80
C ILE A 77 -0.29 16.18 -10.69
N TYR A 78 -0.70 17.45 -10.63
CA TYR A 78 -0.28 18.34 -9.53
C TYR A 78 -0.78 17.88 -8.16
N ARG A 79 -1.98 17.28 -8.08
CA ARG A 79 -2.45 16.64 -6.84
C ARG A 79 -1.61 15.42 -6.46
N TYR A 80 -1.14 14.65 -7.44
CA TYR A 80 -0.25 13.52 -7.21
C TYR A 80 1.11 13.98 -6.73
N LYS A 81 1.64 15.06 -7.30
CA LYS A 81 2.87 15.71 -6.81
C LYS A 81 2.74 16.10 -5.33
N ALA A 82 1.69 16.83 -4.96
CA ALA A 82 1.48 17.25 -3.58
C ALA A 82 1.36 16.05 -2.61
N TYR A 83 0.74 14.95 -3.06
CA TYR A 83 0.69 13.72 -2.27
C TYR A 83 2.06 13.05 -2.15
N TYR A 84 2.81 12.93 -3.25
CA TYR A 84 4.16 12.38 -3.28
C TYR A 84 5.11 13.16 -2.36
N ASP A 85 5.11 14.49 -2.46
CA ASP A 85 5.92 15.39 -1.62
C ASP A 85 5.61 15.13 -0.13
N LYS A 86 4.33 15.04 0.23
CA LYS A 86 3.89 14.74 1.61
C LYS A 86 4.35 13.36 2.08
N VAL A 87 4.28 12.32 1.25
CA VAL A 87 4.71 10.98 1.64
C VAL A 87 6.23 10.93 1.81
N LYS A 88 6.97 11.61 0.94
CA LYS A 88 8.43 11.75 1.00
C LYS A 88 8.90 12.49 2.25
N GLU A 89 8.20 13.56 2.62
CA GLU A 89 8.46 14.32 3.85
C GLU A 89 8.21 13.48 5.11
N ASN A 90 7.21 12.59 5.09
CA ASN A 90 6.91 11.68 6.20
C ASN A 90 7.80 10.42 6.25
N GLY A 91 8.86 10.33 5.43
CA GLY A 91 9.83 9.22 5.44
C GLY A 91 9.24 7.84 5.13
N SER A 92 8.09 7.79 4.46
CA SER A 92 7.37 6.55 4.13
C SER A 92 7.63 6.09 2.69
N VAL A 93 8.70 6.59 2.06
CA VAL A 93 9.18 6.21 0.72
C VAL A 93 10.49 5.47 0.85
#